data_AF-A0A6N9ZQE1-F1
#
_entry.id   AF-A0A6N9ZQE1-F1
#
_cell.length_a   1.000
_cell.length_b   1.000
_cell.length_c   1.000
_cell.angle_alpha   90.00
_cell.angle_beta   90.00
_cell.angle_gamma   90.00
#
_symmetry.space_group_name_H-M   'P 1'
#
loop_
_entity.id
_entity.type
_entity.pdbx_description
1 polymer ?
#
loop_
_entity_poly.entity_id
_entity_poly.type
_entity_poly.pdbx_seq_one_letter_code
_entity_poly.pdbx_strand_id
1 'polypeptide(L)' 'DPEEAARVRVRLLRELAATGELLVATHMPFPSVGHVAVDGDAFRWVPVFWDY' A
#
# COMPACT_ATOMS: atom_id res chain seq x y z
N ASP A 1 -13.09 3.27 15.10
CA ASP A 1 -11.99 3.59 16.02
C ASP A 1 -10.75 3.94 15.20
N PRO A 2 -10.27 5.20 15.26
CA PRO A 2 -9.08 5.65 14.55
C PRO A 2 -7.81 4.86 14.91
N GLU A 3 -7.67 4.41 16.16
CA GLU A 3 -6.50 3.66 16.60
C GLU A 3 -6.49 2.26 15.99
N GLU A 4 -7.64 1.58 15.99
CA GLU A 4 -7.77 0.27 15.35
C GLU A 4 -7.53 0.37 13.84
N ALA A 5 -8.05 1.42 13.18
CA ALA A 5 -7.79 1.64 11.76
C ALA A 5 -6.30 1.82 11.45
N ALA A 6 -5.56 2.53 12.31
CA ALA A 6 -4.11 2.68 12.17
C ALA A 6 -3.38 1.34 12.38
N ARG A 7 -3.74 0.57 13.41
CA ARG A 7 -3.15 -0.75 13.68
C ARG A 7 -3.33 -1.71 12.51
N VAL A 8 -4.55 -1.83 11.99
CA VAL A 8 -4.86 -2.70 10.85
C VAL A 8 -4.11 -2.26 9.60
N ARG A 9 -4.07 -0.95 9.31
CA ARG A 9 -3.34 -0.41 8.16
C ARG A 9 -1.86 -0.73 8.23
N VAL A 10 -1.21 -0.47 9.37
CA VAL A 10 0.23 -0.74 9.53
C VAL A 10 0.53 -2.24 9.38
N ARG A 11 -0.31 -3.11 9.95
CA ARG A 11 -0.16 -4.56 9.77
C ARG A 11 -0.23 -4.97 8.29
N LEU A 12 -1.26 -4.51 7.58
CA LEU A 12 -1.45 -4.80 6.16
C LEU A 12 -0.28 -4.28 5.30
N LEU A 13 0.15 -3.04 5.52
CA LEU A 13 1.25 -2.45 4.75
C LEU A 13 2.58 -3.18 4.98
N ARG A 14 2.84 -3.68 6.19
CA ARG A 14 4.02 -4.53 6.48
C ARG A 14 3.97 -5.86 5.73
N GLU A 15 2.81 -6.50 5.70
CA GLU A 15 2.60 -7.75 4.99
C GLU A 15 2.84 -7.57 3.49
N LEU A 16 2.19 -6.59 2.87
CA LEU A 16 2.33 -6.29 1.44
C LEU A 16 3.77 -5.89 1.07
N ALA A 17 4.46 -5.16 1.95
CA ALA A 17 5.87 -4.81 1.72
C ALA A 17 6.81 -6.02 1.85
N ALA A 18 6.46 -7.02 2.64
CA ALA A 18 7.24 -8.25 2.78
C ALA A 18 6.97 -9.25 1.65
N THR A 19 5.72 -9.34 1.17
CA THR A 19 5.32 -10.28 0.11
C THR A 19 5.51 -9.72 -1.29
N GLY A 20 5.46 -8.39 -1.45
CA GLY A 20 5.47 -7.74 -2.76
C GLY A 20 4.17 -7.95 -3.54
N GLU A 21 3.06 -8.32 -2.87
CA GLU A 21 1.77 -8.53 -3.52
C GLU A 21 1.18 -7.23 -4.07
N LEU A 22 0.26 -7.37 -5.03
CA LEU A 22 -0.51 -6.25 -5.56
C LEU A 22 -1.60 -5.84 -4.56
N LEU A 23 -1.75 -4.54 -4.38
CA LEU A 23 -2.84 -3.93 -3.63
C LEU A 23 -3.76 -3.16 -4.59
N VAL A 24 -5.06 -3.43 -4.50
CA VAL A 24 -6.11 -2.58 -5.08
C VAL A 24 -6.65 -1.68 -3.98
N ALA A 25 -6.32 -0.39 -4.04
CA ALA A 25 -6.64 0.60 -3.01
C ALA A 25 -7.56 1.70 -3.54
N THR A 26 -8.83 1.64 -3.14
CA THR A 26 -9.96 2.45 -3.68
C THR A 26 -9.79 3.98 -3.65
N HIS A 27 -8.81 4.49 -2.91
CA HIS A 27 -8.57 5.93 -2.75
C HIS A 27 -7.13 6.34 -3.13
N MET A 28 -6.39 5.47 -3.81
CA MET A 28 -5.08 5.78 -4.39
C MET A 28 -5.22 6.25 -5.83
N PRO A 29 -4.25 7.00 -6.39
CA PRO A 29 -4.31 7.49 -7.76
C PRO A 29 -4.66 6.37 -8.75
N PHE A 30 -5.51 6.70 -9.73
CA PHE A 30 -5.90 5.77 -10.79
C PHE A 30 -4.64 5.18 -11.48
N PRO A 31 -4.58 3.85 -11.75
CA PRO A 31 -5.66 2.86 -11.71
C PRO A 31 -5.93 2.23 -10.34
N SER A 32 -5.42 2.82 -9.25
CA SER A 32 -5.59 2.33 -7.87
C SER A 32 -4.94 0.98 -7.59
N VAL A 33 -4.05 0.52 -8.48
CA VAL A 33 -3.28 -0.72 -8.37
C VAL A 33 -1.79 -0.39 -8.21
N GLY A 34 -1.11 -1.11 -7.34
CA GLY A 34 0.31 -0.88 -7.04
C GLY A 34 0.84 -1.82 -5.96
N HIS A 35 2.10 -1.59 -5.60
CA HIS A 35 2.80 -2.27 -4.51
C HIS A 35 3.05 -1.30 -3.36
N VAL A 36 3.45 -1.87 -2.23
CA VAL A 36 3.92 -1.14 -1.06
C VAL A 36 5.41 -1.47 -0.85
N ALA A 37 6.25 -0.45 -0.69
CA ALA A 37 7.66 -0.62 -0.34
C ALA A 37 7.97 0.00 1.03
N VAL A 38 8.99 -0.51 1.71
CA VAL A 38 9.56 0.14 2.90
C VAL A 38 10.41 1.34 2.46
N ASP A 39 10.24 2.47 3.14
CA ASP A 39 11.00 3.70 2.93
C ASP A 39 11.43 4.27 4.28
N GLY A 40 12.53 3.75 4.83
CA GLY A 40 12.96 4.05 6.19
C GLY A 40 11.96 3.54 7.24
N ASP A 41 11.40 4.46 8.01
CA ASP A 41 10.34 4.21 9.00
C ASP A 41 8.92 4.36 8.43
N ALA A 42 8.80 4.63 7.13
CA ALA A 42 7.54 4.84 6.42
C ALA A 42 7.30 3.78 5.31
N PHE A 43 6.17 3.93 4.63
CA PHE A 43 5.81 3.14 3.45
C PHE A 43 5.72 4.03 2.21
N ARG A 44 6.13 3.49 1.08
CA ARG A 44 6.00 4.13 -0.24
C ARG A 44 4.97 3.39 -1.07
N TRP A 45 4.06 4.13 -1.67
CA TRP A 45 3.18 3.64 -2.73
C TRP A 45 3.95 3.57 -4.03
N VAL A 46 3.97 2.40 -4.66
CA VAL A 46 4.61 2.17 -5.96
C VAL A 46 3.50 1.82 -6.96
N PRO A 47 2.97 2.81 -7.71
CA PRO A 47 1.92 2.54 -8.69
C PRO A 47 2.44 1.62 -9.80
N VAL A 48 1.59 0.72 -10.30
CA VAL A 48 1.91 0.01 -11.56
C VAL A 48 1.97 1.00 -12.72
N PHE A 49 2.75 0.67 -13.75
CA PHE A 49 2.68 1.40 -15.01
C PHE A 49 1.33 1.15 -15.70
N TRP A 50 0.70 2.22 -16.16
CA TRP A 50 -0.53 2.20 -16.94
C TRP A 50 -0.30 3.02 -18.21
N ASP A 51 -0.24 2.36 -19.36
CA ASP A 51 0.23 2.90 -20.64
C ASP A 51 -0.87 3.05 -21.71
N TYR A 52 -2.14 3.03 -21.30
CA TYR A 52 -3.32 3.25 -22.16
C TYR A 52 -3.79 4.70 -22.16
#